data_AF-A0A949ATD5-F1
#
_entry.id   AF-A0A949ATD5-F1
#
_cell.length_a   1.000
_cell.length_b   1.000
_cell.length_c   1.000
_cell.angle_alpha   90.00
_cell.angle_beta   90.00
_cell.angle_gamma   90.00
#
_symmetry.space_group_name_H-M   'P 1'
#
loop_
_entity.id
_entity.type
_entity.pdbx_description
1 polymer ?
#
loop_
_entity_poly.entity_id
_entity_poly.type
_entity_poly.pdbx_seq_one_letter_code
_entity_poly.pdbx_strand_id
1 'polypeptide(L)'
;KIIPITEIIVKYFIRNKKSICPETEISIEQAIKLIKSAGGQSVLAHPGQQLSWKDDNLILELQKIGLDGIEAISTHHSWQEIEHWQKVAKELGLIITAGSDFHGDLPKEWGFPIQSPWDYFTPTTKLNL
;
A
#
# COMPACT_ATOMS: atom_id res chain seq x y z
N LYS A 1 -0.90 13.96 30.97
CA LYS A 1 -1.38 12.64 30.51
C LYS A 1 -0.94 12.50 29.07
N ILE A 2 -0.12 11.50 28.72
CA ILE A 2 0.28 11.27 27.32
C ILE A 2 -0.92 10.67 26.61
N ILE A 3 -1.36 11.29 25.51
CA ILE A 3 -2.47 10.81 24.68
C ILE A 3 -1.84 10.05 23.52
N PRO A 4 -2.24 8.79 23.26
CA PRO A 4 -1.75 8.04 22.10
C PRO A 4 -2.04 8.79 20.80
N ILE A 5 -1.09 8.78 19.86
CA ILE A 5 -1.25 9.46 18.55
C ILE A 5 -2.49 8.94 17.80
N THR A 6 -2.81 7.68 18.01
CA THR A 6 -4.01 7.00 17.51
C THR A 6 -5.30 7.63 18.02
N GLU A 7 -5.39 7.95 19.32
CA GLU A 7 -6.53 8.65 19.91
C GLU A 7 -6.69 10.05 19.30
N ILE A 8 -5.59 10.73 19.00
CA ILE A 8 -5.59 12.03 18.31
C ILE A 8 -6.14 11.88 16.89
N ILE A 9 -5.66 10.90 16.11
CA ILE A 9 -6.12 10.63 14.73
C ILE A 9 -7.63 10.38 14.69
N VAL A 10 -8.13 9.46 15.52
CA VAL A 10 -9.56 9.12 15.54
C VAL A 10 -10.41 10.31 15.97
N LYS A 11 -10.01 11.01 17.03
CA LYS A 11 -10.82 12.08 17.61
C LYS A 11 -10.93 13.28 16.68
N TYR A 12 -9.86 13.66 15.99
CA TYR A 12 -9.82 14.90 15.23
C TYR A 12 -10.00 14.68 13.72
N PHE A 13 -9.42 13.62 13.16
CA PHE A 13 -9.38 13.39 11.71
C PHE A 13 -10.46 12.41 11.22
N ILE A 14 -10.75 11.33 11.95
CA ILE A 14 -11.75 10.33 11.51
C ILE A 14 -13.17 10.68 11.96
N ARG A 15 -13.41 10.85 13.27
CA ARG A 15 -14.78 11.01 13.83
C ARG A 15 -15.34 12.42 13.75
N ASN A 16 -14.50 13.45 13.90
CA ASN A 16 -14.99 14.83 13.95
C ASN A 16 -14.92 15.59 12.62
N LYS A 17 -14.24 15.09 11.57
CA LYS A 17 -14.05 15.78 10.26
C LYS A 17 -13.82 17.31 10.38
N LYS A 18 -13.29 17.81 11.49
CA LYS A 18 -13.23 19.25 11.80
C LYS A 18 -12.04 19.95 11.14
N SER A 19 -11.18 19.16 10.52
CA SER A 19 -10.01 19.60 9.77
C SER A 19 -10.12 19.03 8.35
N ILE A 20 -11.02 19.59 7.55
CA ILE A 20 -10.99 19.43 6.09
C ILE A 20 -9.87 20.35 5.61
N CYS A 21 -8.65 19.82 5.54
CA CYS A 21 -7.67 20.40 4.63
C CYS A 21 -8.15 20.03 3.22
N PRO A 22 -8.34 20.98 2.29
CA PRO A 22 -8.62 20.61 0.91
C PRO A 22 -7.48 19.72 0.41
N GLU A 23 -7.84 18.51 -0.04
CA GLU A 23 -6.90 17.56 -0.63
C GLU A 23 -6.17 18.27 -1.78
N THR A 24 -4.87 18.49 -1.62
CA THR A 24 -3.97 18.88 -2.71
C THR A 24 -3.43 17.62 -3.38
N GLU A 25 -4.32 16.68 -3.70
CA GLU A 25 -3.92 15.47 -4.41
C GLU A 25 -3.63 15.79 -5.87
N ILE A 26 -2.54 15.23 -6.37
CA ILE A 26 -2.25 15.20 -7.80
C ILE A 26 -2.93 13.96 -8.40
N SER A 27 -3.25 14.00 -9.69
CA SER A 27 -3.83 12.82 -10.35
C SER A 27 -2.83 11.66 -10.36
N ILE A 28 -3.33 10.43 -10.50
CA ILE A 28 -2.46 9.23 -10.57
C ILE A 28 -1.50 9.33 -11.76
N GLU A 29 -1.96 9.85 -12.90
CA GLU A 29 -1.10 10.12 -14.06
C GLU A 29 0.02 11.11 -13.74
N GLN A 30 -0.28 12.17 -12.97
CA GLN A 30 0.73 13.14 -12.53
C GLN A 30 1.74 12.49 -11.58
N ALA A 31 1.28 11.66 -10.65
CA ALA A 31 2.15 10.93 -9.73
C ALA A 31 3.10 9.97 -10.47
N ILE A 32 2.56 9.16 -11.40
CA ILE A 32 3.35 8.26 -12.26
C ILE A 32 4.39 9.06 -13.06
N LYS A 33 3.97 10.16 -13.69
CA LYS A 33 4.87 11.00 -14.47
C LYS A 33 6.00 11.59 -13.62
N LEU A 34 5.69 12.05 -12.41
CA LEU A 34 6.70 12.61 -11.49
C LEU A 34 7.72 11.54 -11.09
N ILE A 35 7.27 10.37 -10.63
CA ILE A 35 8.16 9.26 -10.26
C ILE A 35 9.08 8.87 -11.42
N LYS A 36 8.52 8.75 -12.63
CA LYS A 36 9.29 8.42 -13.84
C LYS A 36 10.29 9.52 -14.22
N SER A 37 9.90 10.80 -14.10
CA SER A 37 10.80 11.92 -14.37
C SER A 37 11.99 11.99 -13.41
N ALA A 38 11.86 11.41 -12.21
CA ALA A 38 12.94 11.23 -11.25
C ALA A 38 13.77 9.94 -11.48
N GLY A 39 13.44 9.13 -12.49
CA GLY A 39 14.11 7.86 -12.79
C GLY A 39 13.62 6.67 -11.96
N GLY A 40 12.53 6.82 -11.19
CA GLY A 40 11.94 5.76 -10.37
C GLY A 40 10.95 4.87 -11.13
N GLN A 41 10.45 3.84 -10.44
CA GLN A 41 9.32 3.02 -10.87
C GLN A 41 8.08 3.32 -10.02
N SER A 42 6.91 3.45 -10.64
CA SER A 42 5.65 3.67 -9.93
C SER A 42 5.03 2.33 -9.52
N VAL A 43 4.74 2.19 -8.22
CA VAL A 43 4.16 0.98 -7.64
C VAL A 43 2.85 1.33 -6.93
N LEU A 44 1.78 0.60 -7.23
CA LEU A 44 0.52 0.73 -6.51
C LEU A 44 0.64 0.03 -5.16
N ALA A 45 0.61 0.80 -4.08
CA ALA A 45 0.72 0.31 -2.71
C ALA A 45 -0.56 -0.38 -2.24
N HIS A 46 -0.39 -1.52 -1.53
CA HIS A 46 -1.37 -2.34 -0.83
C HIS A 46 -2.82 -2.23 -1.34
N PRO A 47 -3.08 -2.60 -2.62
CA PRO A 47 -4.37 -2.38 -3.27
C PRO A 47 -5.55 -3.02 -2.53
N GLY A 48 -5.37 -4.15 -1.84
CA GLY A 48 -6.44 -4.82 -1.09
C GLY A 48 -7.02 -4.00 0.08
N GLN A 49 -6.37 -2.90 0.49
CA GLN A 49 -6.95 -2.01 1.50
C GLN A 49 -8.12 -1.18 0.94
N GLN A 50 -8.09 -0.82 -0.36
CA GLN A 50 -9.05 0.10 -0.97
C GLN A 50 -9.77 -0.50 -2.19
N LEU A 51 -9.17 -1.50 -2.83
CA LEU A 51 -9.65 -2.15 -4.03
C LEU A 51 -10.11 -3.56 -3.73
N SER A 52 -11.14 -3.99 -4.45
CA SER A 52 -11.60 -5.36 -4.48
C SER A 52 -11.03 -6.09 -5.70
N TRP A 53 -11.13 -7.42 -5.69
CA TRP A 53 -10.85 -8.29 -6.83
C TRP A 53 -11.66 -7.96 -8.12
N LYS A 54 -12.67 -7.09 -8.05
CA LYS A 54 -13.44 -6.63 -9.22
C LYS A 54 -12.78 -5.44 -9.94
N ASP A 55 -11.73 -4.88 -9.35
CA ASP A 55 -11.08 -3.66 -9.83
C ASP A 55 -9.88 -3.96 -10.75
N ASP A 56 -9.75 -5.17 -11.29
CA ASP A 56 -8.69 -5.56 -12.23
C ASP A 56 -8.63 -4.64 -13.47
N ASN A 57 -9.79 -4.15 -13.92
CA ASN A 57 -9.87 -3.19 -15.02
C ASN A 57 -9.16 -1.87 -14.67
N LEU A 58 -9.23 -1.43 -13.41
CA LEU A 58 -8.49 -0.26 -12.95
C LEU A 58 -6.98 -0.52 -13.04
N ILE A 59 -6.51 -1.69 -12.61
CA ILE A 59 -5.07 -2.03 -12.71
C ILE A 59 -4.62 -2.04 -14.18
N LEU A 60 -5.43 -2.54 -15.09
CA LEU A 60 -5.17 -2.49 -16.52
C LEU A 60 -5.12 -1.04 -17.04
N GLU A 61 -6.03 -0.16 -16.61
CA GLU A 61 -6.00 1.26 -16.97
C GLU A 61 -4.75 1.96 -16.42
N LEU A 62 -4.37 1.67 -15.18
CA LEU A 62 -3.15 2.18 -14.55
C LEU A 62 -1.90 1.69 -15.27
N GLN A 63 -1.86 0.42 -15.68
CA GLN A 63 -0.76 -0.13 -16.47
C GLN A 63 -0.63 0.60 -17.82
N LYS A 64 -1.75 0.89 -18.50
CA LYS A 64 -1.75 1.62 -19.79
C LYS A 64 -1.21 3.04 -19.67
N ILE A 65 -1.43 3.71 -18.54
CA ILE A 65 -0.85 5.05 -18.27
C ILE A 65 0.57 4.98 -17.69
N GLY A 66 1.14 3.78 -17.55
CA GLY A 66 2.52 3.55 -17.21
C GLY A 66 2.77 3.23 -15.73
N LEU A 67 1.85 2.58 -15.03
CA LEU A 67 2.16 1.92 -13.76
C LEU A 67 3.20 0.81 -13.99
N ASP A 68 4.23 0.73 -13.16
CA ASP A 68 5.33 -0.24 -13.32
C ASP A 68 5.18 -1.46 -12.41
N GLY A 69 4.50 -1.33 -11.26
CA GLY A 69 4.38 -2.41 -10.29
C GLY A 69 3.17 -2.33 -9.37
N ILE A 70 3.00 -3.40 -8.59
CA ILE A 70 1.96 -3.54 -7.58
C ILE A 70 2.55 -4.20 -6.33
N GLU A 71 2.17 -3.73 -5.15
CA GLU A 71 2.47 -4.38 -3.89
C GLU A 71 1.50 -5.54 -3.67
N ALA A 72 1.76 -6.68 -4.31
CA ALA A 72 0.88 -7.84 -4.20
C ALA A 72 0.98 -8.52 -2.83
N ILE A 73 2.14 -8.41 -2.15
CA ILE A 73 2.39 -9.05 -0.85
C ILE A 73 2.40 -7.95 0.22
N SER A 74 1.32 -7.86 0.98
CA SER A 74 1.14 -6.86 2.03
C SER A 74 0.48 -7.47 3.25
N THR A 75 0.76 -6.91 4.44
CA THR A 75 0.06 -7.27 5.68
C THR A 75 -1.43 -6.93 5.65
N HIS A 76 -1.84 -6.06 4.72
CA HIS A 76 -3.24 -5.68 4.51
C HIS A 76 -4.00 -6.68 3.63
N HIS A 77 -3.33 -7.68 3.06
CA HIS A 77 -3.93 -8.65 2.16
C HIS A 77 -4.17 -10.00 2.86
N SER A 78 -5.33 -10.59 2.58
CA SER A 78 -5.57 -12.01 2.77
C SER A 78 -4.72 -12.85 1.80
N TRP A 79 -4.57 -14.14 2.09
CA TRP A 79 -3.87 -15.06 1.18
C TRP A 79 -4.46 -15.09 -0.22
N GLN A 80 -5.79 -14.99 -0.32
CA GLN A 80 -6.51 -14.95 -1.59
C GLN A 80 -6.20 -13.66 -2.37
N GLU A 81 -6.12 -12.52 -1.69
CA GLU A 81 -5.75 -11.25 -2.32
C GLU A 81 -4.29 -11.24 -2.77
N ILE A 82 -3.38 -11.86 -2.01
CA ILE A 82 -1.98 -12.00 -2.44
C ILE A 82 -1.90 -12.81 -3.74
N GLU A 83 -2.55 -13.99 -3.78
CA GLU A 83 -2.57 -14.82 -4.98
C GLU A 83 -3.19 -14.09 -6.17
N HIS A 84 -4.31 -13.39 -5.94
CA HIS A 84 -5.00 -12.58 -6.94
C HIS A 84 -4.10 -11.49 -7.51
N TRP A 85 -3.53 -10.63 -6.67
CA TRP A 85 -2.69 -9.51 -7.13
C TRP A 85 -1.39 -9.99 -7.77
N GLN A 86 -0.82 -11.10 -7.32
CA GLN A 86 0.32 -11.72 -8.00
C GLN A 86 -0.04 -12.23 -9.40
N LYS A 87 -1.24 -12.79 -9.57
CA LYS A 87 -1.74 -13.23 -10.88
C LYS A 87 -1.95 -12.04 -11.81
N VAL A 88 -2.68 -11.02 -11.37
CA VAL A 88 -2.93 -9.79 -12.15
C VAL A 88 -1.61 -9.14 -12.57
N ALA A 89 -0.65 -9.02 -11.64
CA ALA A 89 0.66 -8.47 -11.94
C ALA A 89 1.38 -9.23 -13.05
N LYS A 90 1.38 -10.57 -12.99
CA LYS A 90 2.01 -11.43 -14.01
C LYS A 90 1.34 -11.28 -15.37
N GLU A 91 0.01 -11.26 -15.41
CA GLU A 91 -0.76 -11.13 -16.66
C GLU A 91 -0.53 -9.77 -17.33
N LEU A 92 -0.33 -8.70 -16.55
CA LEU A 92 -0.10 -7.34 -17.04
C LEU A 92 1.39 -6.96 -17.20
N GLY A 93 2.31 -7.87 -16.84
CA GLY A 93 3.75 -7.61 -16.90
C GLY A 93 4.26 -6.58 -15.87
N LEU A 94 3.55 -6.44 -14.74
CA LEU A 94 3.90 -5.52 -13.66
C LEU A 94 4.92 -6.15 -12.69
N ILE A 95 5.77 -5.31 -12.10
CA ILE A 95 6.68 -5.70 -11.02
C ILE A 95 5.84 -6.09 -9.79
N ILE A 96 6.10 -7.28 -9.25
CA ILE A 96 5.55 -7.70 -7.96
C ILE A 96 6.45 -7.19 -6.85
N THR A 97 5.88 -6.40 -5.95
CA THR A 97 6.58 -5.88 -4.77
C THR A 97 5.93 -6.37 -3.48
N ALA A 98 6.63 -6.13 -2.38
CA ALA A 98 6.21 -6.54 -1.05
C ALA A 98 6.61 -5.49 -0.03
N GLY A 99 5.74 -5.20 0.93
CA GLY A 99 6.01 -4.23 1.98
C GLY A 99 5.11 -4.44 3.19
N SER A 100 5.66 -4.07 4.35
CA SER A 100 5.04 -4.33 5.65
C SER A 100 4.11 -3.21 6.10
N ASP A 101 4.26 -2.03 5.49
CA ASP A 101 3.57 -0.80 5.91
C ASP A 101 3.65 -0.58 7.44
N PHE A 102 4.82 -0.87 8.02
CA PHE A 102 5.02 -0.81 9.46
C PHE A 102 5.06 0.63 9.99
N HIS A 103 4.17 0.93 10.94
CA HIS A 103 4.00 2.25 11.53
C HIS A 103 4.39 2.32 13.02
N GLY A 104 5.18 1.35 13.51
CA GLY A 104 5.56 1.26 14.93
C GLY A 104 4.60 0.38 15.75
N ASP A 105 4.76 0.43 17.07
CA ASP A 105 3.91 -0.28 18.05
C ASP A 105 2.50 0.34 18.13
N LEU A 106 1.71 0.14 17.08
CA LEU A 106 0.30 0.49 17.05
C LEU A 106 -0.55 -0.68 17.58
N PRO A 107 -1.68 -0.41 18.26
CA PRO A 107 -2.55 -1.48 18.74
C PRO A 107 -3.14 -2.29 17.57
N LYS A 108 -3.04 -3.63 17.64
CA LYS A 108 -3.54 -4.55 16.60
C LYS A 108 -5.02 -4.36 16.25
N GLU A 109 -5.80 -3.96 17.25
CA GLU A 109 -7.24 -3.66 17.18
C GLU A 109 -7.60 -2.50 16.25
N TRP A 110 -6.60 -1.81 15.69
CA TRP A 110 -6.75 -0.64 14.82
C TRP A 110 -6.39 -0.93 13.36
N GLY A 111 -6.26 -2.21 12.97
CA GLY A 111 -5.96 -2.61 11.60
C GLY A 111 -4.47 -2.61 11.25
N PHE A 112 -3.59 -2.54 12.25
CA PHE A 112 -2.13 -2.69 12.09
C PHE A 112 -1.70 -4.03 12.68
N PRO A 113 -1.61 -5.10 11.88
CA PRO A 113 -1.48 -6.46 12.41
C PRO A 113 -0.07 -6.79 12.92
N ILE A 114 0.95 -6.00 12.55
CA ILE A 114 2.37 -6.28 12.81
C ILE A 114 2.95 -5.39 13.92
N GLN A 115 3.85 -5.95 14.73
CA GLN A 115 4.57 -5.27 15.82
C GLN A 115 6.06 -5.05 15.49
N SER A 116 6.53 -5.68 14.42
CA SER A 116 7.86 -5.47 13.85
C SER A 116 7.76 -5.48 12.32
N PRO A 117 8.61 -4.70 11.61
CA PRO A 117 8.65 -4.71 10.15
C PRO A 117 9.01 -6.09 9.56
N TRP A 118 9.55 -6.99 10.38
CA TRP A 118 9.99 -8.33 10.00
C TRP A 118 8.98 -9.44 10.30
N ASP A 119 7.88 -9.14 11.00
CA ASP A 119 6.87 -10.13 11.38
C ASP A 119 6.23 -10.80 10.16
N TYR A 120 6.21 -10.08 9.04
CA TYR A 120 5.63 -10.54 7.77
C TYR A 120 6.69 -10.94 6.74
N PHE A 121 7.90 -10.38 6.85
CA PHE A 121 9.03 -10.66 5.96
C PHE A 121 10.21 -11.14 6.80
N THR A 122 10.32 -12.46 6.97
CA THR A 122 11.58 -13.05 7.40
C THR A 122 12.41 -13.32 6.15
N PRO A 123 13.55 -12.63 5.94
CA PRO A 123 14.44 -12.96 4.83
C PRO A 123 14.93 -14.39 5.02
N THR A 124 14.40 -15.34 4.24
CA THR A 124 14.90 -16.73 4.23
C THR A 124 16.21 -16.83 3.45
N THR A 125 16.54 -15.81 2.67
CA THR A 125 17.81 -15.69 1.99
C THR A 125 18.88 -15.27 3.00
N LYS A 126 19.71 -16.23 3.42
CA LYS A 126 21.05 -15.90 3.91
C LYS A 126 21.75 -15.19 2.75
N LEU A 127 21.89 -13.86 2.84
CA LEU A 127 22.85 -13.14 2.03
C LEU A 127 24.23 -13.68 2.44
N ASN A 128 24.81 -14.53 1.60
CA ASN A 128 26.23 -14.83 1.68
C ASN A 128 26.96 -13.57 1.22
N LEU A 129 27.24 -12.67 2.18
CA LEU A 129 28.21 -11.59 2.05
C LEU A 129 29.61 -12.14 2.29
#